data_AF-A0A8N4I5B7-F1
#
_entry.id   AF-A0A8N4I5B7-F1
#
_cell.length_a   1.000
_cell.length_b   1.000
_cell.length_c   1.000
_cell.angle_alpha   90.00
_cell.angle_beta   90.00
_cell.angle_gamma   90.00
#
_symmetry.space_group_name_H-M   'P 1'
#
loop_
_entity.id
_entity.type
_entity.pdbx_description
1 polymer ?
#
loop_
_entity_poly.entity_id
_entity_poly.type
_entity_poly.pdbx_seq_one_letter_code
_entity_poly.pdbx_strand_id
1 'polypeptide(L)'
;MNPANYKEAPIETEADEDEGADILLVKPAMPCLDVVWLLLDNSALPIAAYQVAGEYSMIKAGGAYNMVGEEKVMMESLLCIRQAGADIALSYFPRKALSNTSKLVGEDIWQQHRFTHVNNQSQEHNAKGSGISEDIEDRFRGSGDSYVAGDKGARTKVSR
;
A
#
# COMPACT_ATOMS: atom_id res chain seq x y z
N MET A 1 -14.43 0.95 9.16
CA MET A 1 -13.94 0.11 10.27
C MET A 1 -13.15 0.92 11.27
N ASN A 2 -13.38 0.72 12.57
CA ASN A 2 -12.52 1.26 13.63
C ASN A 2 -11.15 0.53 13.61
N PRO A 3 -10.00 1.23 13.51
CA PRO A 3 -8.69 0.58 13.45
C PRO A 3 -8.38 -0.36 14.63
N ALA A 4 -8.99 -0.13 15.80
CA ALA A 4 -8.80 -0.98 16.97
C ALA A 4 -9.62 -2.29 16.94
N ASN A 5 -10.50 -2.47 15.95
CA ASN A 5 -11.44 -3.58 15.90
C ASN A 5 -11.33 -4.37 14.60
N TYR A 6 -10.39 -5.32 14.55
CA TYR A 6 -10.22 -6.21 13.40
C TYR A 6 -11.39 -7.18 13.19
N LYS A 7 -12.23 -7.40 14.22
CA LYS A 7 -13.37 -8.33 14.14
C LYS A 7 -14.50 -7.85 13.23
N GLU A 8 -14.53 -6.55 12.92
CA GLU A 8 -15.44 -5.99 11.92
C GLU A 8 -15.06 -6.44 10.50
N ALA A 9 -13.78 -6.79 10.24
CA ALA A 9 -13.31 -7.03 8.88
C ALA A 9 -14.02 -8.20 8.17
N PRO A 10 -14.24 -9.39 8.79
CA PRO A 10 -14.98 -10.47 8.14
C PRO A 10 -16.45 -10.12 7.87
N ILE A 11 -17.07 -9.31 8.74
CA ILE A 11 -18.48 -8.91 8.60
C ILE A 11 -18.63 -7.96 7.40
N GLU A 12 -17.76 -6.97 7.28
CA GLU A 12 -17.74 -6.05 6.13
C GLU A 12 -17.40 -6.80 4.84
N THR A 13 -16.50 -7.79 4.93
CA THR A 13 -16.10 -8.62 3.78
C THR A 13 -17.24 -9.48 3.28
N GLU A 14 -17.97 -10.16 4.17
CA GLU A 14 -19.15 -10.95 3.80
C GLU A 14 -20.21 -10.08 3.13
N ALA A 15 -20.42 -8.85 3.61
CA ALA A 15 -21.33 -7.90 2.98
C ALA A 15 -20.86 -7.48 1.58
N ASP A 16 -19.57 -7.18 1.38
CA ASP A 16 -19.01 -6.86 0.07
C ASP A 16 -19.14 -8.04 -0.92
N GLU A 17 -18.94 -9.27 -0.44
CA GLU A 17 -19.14 -10.50 -1.22
C GLU A 17 -20.59 -10.68 -1.66
N ASP A 18 -21.54 -10.48 -0.74
CA ASP A 18 -22.98 -10.54 -1.03
C ASP A 18 -23.41 -9.45 -2.03
N GLU A 19 -22.76 -8.29 -2.01
CA GLU A 19 -22.95 -7.23 -3.01
C GLU A 19 -22.29 -7.54 -4.37
N GLY A 20 -21.54 -8.64 -4.47
CA GLY A 20 -20.94 -9.13 -5.71
C GLY A 20 -19.55 -8.58 -5.97
N ALA A 21 -18.75 -8.32 -4.93
CA ALA A 21 -17.34 -7.97 -5.09
C ALA A 21 -16.57 -9.10 -5.80
N ASP A 22 -15.69 -8.74 -6.74
CA ASP A 22 -14.78 -9.69 -7.42
C ASP A 22 -13.40 -9.77 -6.73
N ILE A 23 -13.04 -8.74 -5.95
CA ILE A 23 -11.75 -8.57 -5.28
C ILE A 23 -12.00 -7.81 -3.99
N LEU A 24 -11.38 -8.27 -2.89
CA LEU A 24 -11.42 -7.59 -1.60
C LEU A 24 -10.23 -6.63 -1.47
N LEU A 25 -10.43 -5.48 -0.83
CA LEU A 25 -9.37 -4.47 -0.68
C LEU A 25 -9.14 -4.09 0.79
N VAL A 26 -7.92 -4.33 1.28
CA VAL A 26 -7.48 -3.85 2.60
C VAL A 26 -6.70 -2.54 2.47
N LYS A 27 -7.05 -1.56 3.30
CA LYS A 27 -6.38 -0.26 3.41
C LYS A 27 -6.42 0.23 4.87
N PRO A 28 -5.30 0.70 5.46
CA PRO A 28 -3.93 0.72 4.93
C PRO A 28 -3.30 -0.68 4.85
N ALA A 29 -2.15 -0.85 4.18
CA ALA A 29 -1.56 -2.17 3.97
C ALA A 29 -0.64 -2.61 5.13
N MET A 30 0.51 -1.95 5.31
CA MET A 30 1.51 -2.37 6.32
C MET A 30 0.96 -2.47 7.75
N PRO A 31 0.09 -1.54 8.23
CA PRO A 31 -0.43 -1.61 9.59
C PRO A 31 -1.50 -2.69 9.80
N CYS A 32 -2.04 -3.26 8.72
CA CYS A 32 -3.21 -4.16 8.77
C CYS A 32 -2.93 -5.51 8.08
N LEU A 33 -1.68 -6.00 8.15
CA LEU A 33 -1.30 -7.29 7.58
C LEU A 33 -2.01 -8.47 8.26
N ASP A 34 -2.34 -8.32 9.53
CA ASP A 34 -3.19 -9.24 10.28
C ASP A 34 -4.61 -9.32 9.70
N VAL A 35 -5.18 -8.20 9.26
CA VAL A 35 -6.47 -8.16 8.57
C VAL A 35 -6.37 -8.82 7.20
N VAL A 36 -5.30 -8.57 6.44
CA VAL A 36 -5.07 -9.27 5.15
C VAL A 36 -5.06 -10.78 5.35
N TRP A 37 -4.33 -11.26 6.36
CA TRP A 37 -4.29 -12.69 6.68
C TRP A 37 -5.64 -13.22 7.14
N LEU A 38 -6.37 -12.46 7.95
CA LEU A 38 -7.71 -12.83 8.36
C LEU A 38 -8.67 -12.98 7.18
N LEU A 39 -8.62 -12.07 6.20
CA LEU A 39 -9.46 -12.20 5.00
C LEU A 39 -9.05 -13.40 4.15
N LEU A 40 -7.75 -13.72 4.07
CA LEU A 40 -7.26 -14.91 3.37
C LEU A 40 -7.87 -16.20 3.95
N ASP A 41 -8.02 -16.26 5.27
CA ASP A 41 -8.59 -17.44 5.95
C ASP A 41 -10.13 -17.52 5.86
N ASN A 42 -10.81 -16.41 5.53
CA ASN A 42 -12.28 -16.32 5.59
C ASN A 42 -12.96 -16.06 4.24
N SER A 43 -12.23 -15.72 3.19
CA SER A 43 -12.76 -15.45 1.86
C SER A 43 -12.07 -16.30 0.79
N ALA A 44 -12.82 -16.64 -0.26
CA ALA A 44 -12.26 -17.24 -1.48
C ALA A 44 -11.88 -16.21 -2.56
N LEU A 45 -12.23 -14.93 -2.36
CA LEU A 45 -11.94 -13.87 -3.31
C LEU A 45 -10.47 -13.44 -3.25
N PRO A 46 -9.88 -13.02 -4.39
CA PRO A 46 -8.55 -12.43 -4.38
C PRO A 46 -8.48 -11.19 -3.47
N ILE A 47 -7.35 -11.03 -2.79
CA ILE A 47 -7.13 -9.92 -1.85
C ILE A 47 -6.14 -8.93 -2.43
N ALA A 48 -6.57 -7.68 -2.54
CA ALA A 48 -5.71 -6.54 -2.79
C ALA A 48 -5.37 -5.82 -1.46
N ALA A 49 -4.14 -5.35 -1.34
CA ALA A 49 -3.71 -4.50 -0.23
C ALA A 49 -3.13 -3.19 -0.78
N TYR A 50 -3.57 -2.06 -0.22
CA TYR A 50 -3.14 -0.74 -0.68
C TYR A 50 -2.20 -0.05 0.29
N GLN A 51 -0.93 0.02 -0.11
CA GLN A 51 0.09 0.80 0.57
C GLN A 51 -0.17 2.29 0.32
N VAL A 52 -0.72 2.97 1.32
CA VAL A 52 -1.23 4.33 1.17
C VAL A 52 -0.11 5.36 1.09
N ALA A 53 -0.47 6.61 0.76
CA ALA A 53 0.51 7.70 0.61
C ALA A 53 1.36 7.92 1.87
N GLY A 54 0.76 7.83 3.07
CA GLY A 54 1.50 7.97 4.33
C GLY A 54 2.56 6.89 4.53
N GLU A 55 2.27 5.65 4.13
CA GLU A 55 3.22 4.52 4.18
C GLU A 55 4.40 4.75 3.23
N TYR A 56 4.11 5.19 2.00
CA TYR A 56 5.13 5.57 1.02
C TYR A 56 6.01 6.72 1.54
N SER A 57 5.39 7.80 2.03
CA SER A 57 6.10 8.97 2.55
C SER A 57 6.98 8.63 3.75
N MET A 58 6.53 7.72 4.62
CA MET A 58 7.31 7.25 5.76
C MET A 58 8.62 6.58 5.32
N ILE A 59 8.56 5.68 4.34
CA ILE A 59 9.75 4.98 3.82
C ILE A 59 10.67 5.97 3.09
N LYS A 60 10.11 6.87 2.27
CA LYS A 60 10.89 7.92 1.57
C LYS A 60 11.59 8.86 2.53
N ALA A 61 10.92 9.32 3.58
CA ALA A 61 11.52 10.19 4.59
C ALA A 61 12.66 9.45 5.32
N GLY A 62 12.43 8.21 5.76
CA GLY A 62 13.47 7.40 6.40
C GLY A 62 14.70 7.18 5.52
N GLY A 63 14.49 7.00 4.21
CA GLY A 63 15.55 6.93 3.20
C GLY A 63 16.33 8.24 3.05
N ALA A 64 15.61 9.36 2.90
CA ALA A 64 16.21 10.69 2.76
C ALA A 64 17.09 11.08 3.95
N TYR A 65 16.68 10.72 5.18
CA TYR A 65 17.46 10.95 6.40
C TYR A 65 18.51 9.86 6.68
N ASN A 66 18.72 8.91 5.77
CA ASN A 66 19.61 7.74 5.94
C ASN A 66 19.34 6.95 7.24
N MET A 67 18.10 6.98 7.74
CA MET A 67 17.70 6.22 8.92
C MET A 67 17.47 4.75 8.57
N VAL A 68 17.07 4.49 7.33
CA VAL A 68 16.86 3.14 6.79
C VAL A 68 17.38 3.05 5.35
N GLY A 69 17.72 1.84 4.92
CA GLY A 69 17.96 1.58 3.50
C GLY A 69 16.65 1.61 2.72
N GLU A 70 16.34 2.74 2.08
CA GLU A 70 15.05 3.00 1.41
C GLU A 70 14.61 1.85 0.49
N GLU A 71 15.47 1.45 -0.45
CA GLU A 71 15.16 0.40 -1.41
C GLU A 71 14.87 -0.93 -0.70
N LYS A 72 15.69 -1.28 0.30
CA LYS A 72 15.55 -2.52 1.05
C LYS A 72 14.23 -2.55 1.83
N VAL A 73 13.91 -1.49 2.58
CA VAL A 73 12.67 -1.41 3.38
C VAL A 73 11.42 -1.35 2.50
N MET A 74 11.50 -0.63 1.37
CA MET A 74 10.46 -0.67 0.35
C MET A 74 10.22 -2.11 -0.11
N MET A 75 11.28 -2.86 -0.45
CA MET A 75 11.13 -4.26 -0.89
C MET A 75 10.55 -5.16 0.21
N GLU A 76 11.05 -5.04 1.43
CA GLU A 76 10.57 -5.80 2.59
C GLU A 76 9.09 -5.51 2.85
N SER A 77 8.64 -4.26 2.74
CA SER A 77 7.23 -3.90 2.92
C SER A 77 6.30 -4.60 1.92
N LEU A 78 6.70 -4.66 0.65
CA LEU A 78 5.94 -5.32 -0.40
C LEU A 78 5.95 -6.85 -0.24
N LEU A 79 7.07 -7.39 0.23
CA LEU A 79 7.18 -8.81 0.53
C LEU A 79 6.28 -9.19 1.73
N CYS A 80 6.24 -8.39 2.78
CA CYS A 80 5.36 -8.61 3.93
C CYS A 80 3.88 -8.56 3.53
N ILE A 81 3.48 -7.64 2.65
CA ILE A 81 2.11 -7.59 2.10
C ILE A 81 1.76 -8.89 1.37
N ARG A 82 2.68 -9.38 0.53
CA ARG A 82 2.48 -10.66 -0.17
C ARG A 82 2.45 -11.85 0.78
N GLN A 83 3.33 -11.85 1.78
CA GLN A 83 3.42 -12.89 2.80
C GLN A 83 2.14 -12.98 3.62
N ALA A 84 1.50 -11.84 3.91
CA ALA A 84 0.25 -11.78 4.65
C ALA A 84 -0.94 -12.40 3.89
N GLY A 85 -0.82 -12.61 2.57
CA GLY A 85 -1.86 -13.25 1.78
C GLY A 85 -2.40 -12.41 0.62
N ALA A 86 -1.94 -11.17 0.44
CA ALA A 86 -2.42 -10.36 -0.66
C ALA A 86 -1.95 -10.91 -2.02
N ASP A 87 -2.90 -11.11 -2.94
CA ASP A 87 -2.65 -11.41 -4.35
C ASP A 87 -2.15 -10.18 -5.11
N ILE A 88 -2.63 -8.99 -4.72
CA ILE A 88 -2.36 -7.73 -5.40
C ILE A 88 -1.84 -6.70 -4.39
N ALA A 89 -0.68 -6.11 -4.65
CA ALA A 89 -0.19 -4.96 -3.89
C ALA A 89 -0.31 -3.69 -4.73
N LEU A 90 -1.13 -2.75 -4.25
CA LEU A 90 -1.24 -1.41 -4.81
C LEU A 90 -0.26 -0.49 -4.05
N SER A 91 0.61 0.20 -4.76
CA SER A 91 1.64 1.04 -4.15
C SER A 91 2.04 2.21 -5.04
N TYR A 92 2.51 3.29 -4.41
CA TYR A 92 3.10 4.47 -5.06
C TYR A 92 4.55 4.25 -5.50
N PHE A 93 5.20 3.16 -5.10
CA PHE A 93 6.56 2.89 -5.56
C PHE A 93 6.60 2.57 -7.06
N PRO A 94 7.61 3.07 -7.79
CA PRO A 94 7.65 2.94 -9.24
C PRO A 94 7.80 1.48 -9.68
N ARG A 95 7.21 1.14 -10.83
CA ARG A 95 7.28 -0.22 -11.40
C ARG A 95 8.71 -0.77 -11.53
N LYS A 96 9.71 0.09 -11.73
CA LYS A 96 11.12 -0.32 -11.82
C LYS A 96 11.67 -0.86 -10.49
N ALA A 97 11.21 -0.33 -9.36
CA ALA A 97 11.53 -0.87 -8.04
C ALA A 97 10.96 -2.30 -7.86
N LEU A 98 9.76 -2.55 -8.41
CA LEU A 98 9.16 -3.89 -8.46
C LEU A 98 9.87 -4.86 -9.43
N SER A 99 10.64 -4.36 -10.40
CA SER A 99 11.46 -5.22 -11.27
C SER A 99 12.80 -5.62 -10.63
N ASN A 100 13.31 -4.87 -9.66
CA ASN A 100 14.51 -5.25 -8.90
C ASN A 100 14.22 -6.36 -7.88
N THR A 101 12.95 -6.58 -7.54
CA THR A 101 12.53 -7.61 -6.59
C THR A 101 12.74 -9.02 -7.11
N SER A 102 12.60 -9.23 -8.42
CA SER A 102 12.90 -10.54 -9.05
C SER A 102 14.35 -10.98 -8.80
N LYS A 103 15.27 -10.02 -8.66
CA LYS A 103 16.70 -10.30 -8.40
C LYS A 103 17.00 -10.65 -6.95
N LEU A 104 16.16 -10.23 -5.99
CA LEU A 104 16.37 -10.46 -4.56
C LEU A 104 15.63 -11.68 -4.03
N VAL A 105 14.50 -12.05 -4.65
CA VAL A 105 13.66 -13.19 -4.21
C VAL A 105 13.78 -14.39 -5.16
N GLY A 106 14.64 -14.31 -6.19
CA GLY A 106 14.73 -15.29 -7.29
C GLY A 106 13.64 -15.05 -8.33
N GLU A 107 13.99 -15.11 -9.62
CA GLU A 107 13.06 -14.77 -10.72
C GLU A 107 11.82 -15.68 -10.75
N ASP A 108 11.94 -16.91 -10.23
CA ASP A 108 10.87 -17.91 -10.21
C ASP A 108 9.67 -17.49 -9.32
N ILE A 109 9.90 -16.74 -8.24
CA ILE A 109 8.83 -16.37 -7.29
C ILE A 109 7.97 -15.21 -7.83
N TRP A 110 8.57 -14.34 -8.64
CA TRP A 110 7.90 -13.14 -9.19
C TRP A 110 7.12 -13.41 -10.48
N GLN A 111 7.58 -14.36 -11.31
CA GLN A 111 6.91 -14.71 -12.58
C GLN A 111 5.72 -15.66 -12.39
N GLN A 112 5.69 -16.46 -11.31
CA GLN A 112 4.65 -17.47 -11.10
C GLN A 112 3.35 -16.93 -10.47
N HIS A 113 3.33 -15.70 -9.91
CA HIS A 113 2.19 -15.22 -9.11
C HIS A 113 1.78 -13.77 -9.42
N ARG A 114 0.74 -13.61 -10.26
CA ARG A 114 -0.21 -12.47 -10.50
C ARG A 114 0.08 -11.07 -9.90
N PHE A 115 1.29 -10.53 -9.96
CA PHE A 115 1.54 -9.15 -9.54
C PHE A 115 1.02 -8.14 -10.58
N THR A 116 0.02 -7.33 -10.21
CA THR A 116 -0.43 -6.18 -11.02
C THR A 116 -0.10 -4.86 -10.32
N HIS A 117 0.87 -4.13 -10.86
CA HIS A 117 1.14 -2.76 -10.48
C HIS A 117 0.17 -1.81 -11.18
N VAL A 118 -0.57 -1.00 -10.42
CA VAL A 118 -1.37 0.11 -10.98
C VAL A 118 -0.46 1.35 -11.07
N ASN A 119 -0.20 1.76 -12.31
CA ASN A 119 0.72 2.83 -12.64
C ASN A 119 0.03 4.19 -12.38
N ASN A 120 0.30 4.84 -11.26
CA ASN A 120 -0.24 6.18 -10.99
C ASN A 120 0.75 7.27 -11.46
N GLN A 121 1.00 7.32 -12.78
CA GLN A 121 1.94 8.27 -13.40
C GLN A 121 1.57 9.75 -13.17
N SER A 122 0.33 10.03 -12.78
CA SER A 122 -0.16 11.39 -12.53
C SER A 122 0.44 12.04 -11.28
N GLN A 123 1.04 11.27 -10.34
CA GLN A 123 1.60 11.82 -9.10
C GLN A 123 3.14 11.90 -9.06
N GLU A 124 3.87 11.21 -9.95
CA GLU A 124 5.31 11.47 -10.13
C GLU A 124 5.55 12.89 -10.63
N HIS A 125 4.67 13.40 -11.50
CA HIS A 125 4.71 14.79 -11.95
C HIS A 125 4.38 15.78 -10.83
N ASN A 126 3.50 15.40 -9.91
CA ASN A 126 3.16 16.23 -8.78
C ASN A 126 4.29 16.25 -7.74
N ALA A 127 4.98 15.13 -7.50
CA ALA A 127 6.16 15.09 -6.62
C ALA A 127 7.38 15.84 -7.19
N LYS A 128 7.56 15.84 -8.51
CA LYS A 128 8.62 16.62 -9.19
C LYS A 128 8.25 18.08 -9.45
N GLY A 129 6.96 18.39 -9.55
CA GLY A 129 6.44 19.73 -9.89
C GLY A 129 5.97 20.56 -8.70
N SER A 130 5.82 19.99 -7.50
CA SER A 130 5.41 20.71 -6.29
C SER A 130 6.54 20.99 -5.30
N GLY A 131 7.81 20.94 -5.75
CA GLY A 131 8.94 21.32 -4.89
C GLY A 131 9.16 20.40 -3.68
N ILE A 132 8.57 19.19 -3.67
CA ILE A 132 8.61 18.29 -2.50
C ILE A 132 10.04 17.84 -2.14
N SER A 133 11.01 17.96 -3.05
CA SER A 133 12.42 17.70 -2.71
C SER A 133 13.07 18.80 -1.87
N GLU A 134 12.61 20.06 -1.96
CA GLU A 134 13.07 21.17 -1.11
C GLU A 134 12.11 21.39 0.08
N ASP A 135 10.79 21.19 -0.11
CA ASP A 135 9.77 21.44 0.90
C ASP A 135 9.73 20.41 2.05
N ILE A 136 10.25 19.20 1.86
CA ILE A 136 10.41 18.23 2.96
C ILE A 136 11.55 18.66 3.89
N GLU A 137 12.67 19.16 3.36
CA GLU A 137 13.80 19.59 4.19
C GLU A 137 13.45 20.83 5.05
N ASP A 138 12.61 21.73 4.54
CA ASP A 138 12.19 22.95 5.26
C ASP A 138 11.01 22.72 6.23
N ARG A 139 10.05 21.83 5.94
CA ARG A 139 8.89 21.59 6.82
C ARG A 139 9.21 20.80 8.09
N PHE A 140 10.25 19.98 8.11
CA PHE A 140 10.65 19.26 9.33
C PHE A 140 11.49 20.12 10.29
N ARG A 141 11.89 21.34 9.89
CA ARG A 141 12.66 22.27 10.74
C ARG A 141 11.80 23.17 11.62
N GLY A 142 10.48 23.23 11.41
CA GLY A 142 9.59 24.10 12.17
C GLY A 142 8.16 23.55 12.28
N SER A 143 7.63 23.58 13.50
CA SER A 143 6.26 23.23 13.94
C SER A 143 5.97 21.75 14.18
N GLY A 144 5.79 21.42 15.47
CA GLY A 144 5.33 20.13 15.96
C GLY A 144 3.81 19.99 15.89
N ASP A 145 3.25 19.92 14.67
CA ASP A 145 1.82 19.68 14.49
C ASP A 145 1.54 18.26 13.98
N SER A 146 0.77 17.53 14.78
CA SER A 146 0.27 16.18 14.53
C SER A 146 -0.71 16.16 13.34
N TYR A 147 -0.46 15.33 12.33
CA TYR A 147 -1.40 15.10 11.23
C TYR A 147 -2.57 14.22 11.69
N VAL A 148 -3.79 14.79 11.72
CA VAL A 148 -5.04 14.05 11.81
C VAL A 148 -5.52 13.74 10.40
N ALA A 149 -5.57 12.45 10.04
CA ALA A 149 -6.03 12.01 8.72
C ALA A 149 -7.56 12.19 8.59
N GLY A 150 -7.97 13.13 7.75
CA GLY A 150 -9.37 13.36 7.41
C GLY A 150 -9.93 12.26 6.50
N ASP A 151 -11.04 11.68 6.93
CA ASP A 151 -11.85 10.70 6.23
C ASP A 151 -12.53 11.32 4.99
N LYS A 152 -12.11 10.92 3.79
CA LYS A 152 -12.87 11.16 2.55
C LYS A 152 -12.77 9.93 1.66
N GLY A 153 -13.82 9.10 1.73
CA GLY A 153 -14.05 7.97 0.83
C GLY A 153 -14.06 8.41 -0.63
N ALA A 154 -13.17 7.81 -1.42
CA ALA A 154 -13.18 7.94 -2.87
C ALA A 154 -14.06 6.84 -3.46
N ARG A 155 -15.31 7.19 -3.81
CA ARG A 155 -16.16 6.36 -4.67
C ARG A 155 -15.69 6.51 -6.12
N THR A 156 -15.30 5.42 -6.77
CA THR A 156 -15.03 5.41 -8.21
C THR A 156 -16.19 4.71 -8.91
N LYS A 157 -17.00 5.47 -9.66
CA LYS A 157 -17.99 4.92 -10.61
C LYS A 157 -17.25 4.34 -11.81
N VAL A 158 -17.49 3.07 -12.12
CA VAL A 158 -17.13 2.49 -13.42
C VAL A 158 -18.41 2.48 -14.27
N SER A 159 -18.43 3.28 -15.35
CA SER A 159 -19.50 3.28 -16.34
C SER A 159 -19.36 2.07 -17.28
N ARG A 160 -20.50 1.45 -17.58
CA ARG A 160 -20.68 0.26 -18.44
C ARG A 160 -20.04 0.39 -19.82
#